data_AF-A0A1Q3W7R3-F1
#
_entry.id   AF-A0A1Q3W7R3-F1
#
_cell.length_a   1.000
_cell.length_b   1.000
_cell.length_c   1.000
_cell.angle_alpha   90.00
_cell.angle_beta   90.00
_cell.angle_gamma   90.00
#
_symmetry.space_group_name_H-M   'P 1'
#
loop_
_entity.id
_entity.type
_entity.pdbx_description
1 polymer ?
#
loop_
_entity_poly.entity_id
_entity_poly.type
_entity_poly.pdbx_seq_one_letter_code
_entity_poly.pdbx_strand_id
1 'polypeptide(L)'
;MDHFALRIDIDNIEISPFPDKADRFIQIRVPYRRPLMQSGSWPRIKLDITQEEIIVDQPVFLPLIHHYSDNVLCRAQVKCYSLYEILAEKLRALVERTRPRDLYDVIHLAELFKSQELKISLLHEVAIKKFKVKHLEFPQSLKEIPKKSIEEVVSDWYEMLSHQVKNLPEIGIT
;
A
#
# COMPACT_ATOMS: atom_id res chain seq x y z
N MET A 1 -8.61 -33.93 16.38
CA MET A 1 -8.92 -32.62 16.99
C MET A 1 -8.30 -31.57 16.09
N ASP A 2 -9.13 -30.71 15.52
CA ASP A 2 -8.78 -29.77 14.46
C ASP A 2 -7.88 -28.65 15.00
N HIS A 3 -6.56 -28.83 14.90
CA HIS A 3 -5.56 -27.81 15.23
C HIS A 3 -5.41 -26.79 14.10
N PHE A 4 -6.49 -26.11 13.72
CA PHE A 4 -6.37 -24.98 12.80
C PHE A 4 -6.10 -23.70 13.59
N ALA A 5 -4.93 -23.10 13.37
CA ALA A 5 -4.53 -21.83 13.96
C ALA A 5 -5.44 -20.67 13.50
N LEU A 6 -6.08 -20.78 12.33
CA LEU A 6 -6.99 -19.76 11.80
C LEU A 6 -8.10 -20.46 11.03
N ARG A 7 -9.36 -20.09 11.29
CA ARG A 7 -10.52 -20.57 10.53
C ARG A 7 -11.19 -19.41 9.82
N ILE A 8 -11.27 -19.47 8.50
CA ILE A 8 -12.00 -18.50 7.70
C ILE A 8 -13.49 -18.80 7.81
N ASP A 9 -14.28 -17.75 8.01
CA ASP A 9 -15.74 -17.83 7.99
C ASP A 9 -16.24 -17.51 6.59
N ILE A 10 -16.37 -18.55 5.77
CA ILE A 10 -16.72 -18.42 4.35
C ILE A 10 -18.18 -17.95 4.21
N ASP A 11 -19.05 -18.36 5.13
CA ASP A 11 -20.48 -18.05 5.09
C ASP A 11 -20.78 -16.57 5.39
N ASN A 12 -19.85 -15.87 6.05
CA ASN A 12 -19.98 -14.47 6.44
C ASN A 12 -19.02 -13.53 5.69
N ILE A 13 -18.52 -13.93 4.51
CA ILE A 13 -17.73 -13.02 3.66
C ILE A 13 -18.62 -11.86 3.20
N GLU A 14 -18.25 -10.64 3.60
CA GLU A 14 -18.96 -9.42 3.21
C GLU A 14 -18.31 -8.87 1.94
N ILE A 15 -19.03 -8.89 0.81
CA ILE A 15 -18.63 -8.17 -0.40
C ILE A 15 -19.41 -6.87 -0.44
N SER A 16 -18.72 -5.75 -0.29
CA SER A 16 -19.28 -4.42 -0.43
C SER A 16 -18.80 -3.84 -1.76
N PRO A 17 -19.68 -3.64 -2.76
CA PRO A 17 -19.36 -2.69 -3.82
C PRO A 17 -19.10 -1.36 -3.12
N PHE A 18 -17.92 -0.78 -3.34
CA PHE A 18 -17.71 0.59 -2.89
C PHE A 18 -18.54 1.48 -3.82
N PRO A 19 -19.20 2.55 -3.34
CA PRO A 19 -19.93 3.47 -4.22
C PRO A 19 -18.93 4.31 -5.04
N ASP A 20 -18.20 3.63 -5.92
CA ASP A 20 -17.58 4.18 -7.10
C ASP A 20 -18.69 4.34 -8.15
N LYS A 21 -18.69 5.46 -8.89
CA LYS A 21 -19.66 5.74 -9.96
C LYS A 21 -19.56 4.75 -11.14
N ALA A 22 -18.49 3.97 -11.22
CA ALA A 22 -18.12 3.11 -12.34
C ALA A 22 -18.09 1.60 -11.99
N ASP A 23 -18.42 1.19 -10.77
CA ASP A 23 -18.41 -0.22 -10.31
C ASP A 23 -17.07 -0.96 -10.54
N ARG A 24 -15.94 -0.24 -10.51
CA ARG A 24 -14.59 -0.76 -10.76
C ARG A 24 -13.83 -1.11 -9.49
N PHE A 25 -14.42 -0.86 -8.33
CA PHE A 25 -13.81 -1.14 -7.05
C PHE A 25 -14.73 -2.01 -6.18
N ILE A 26 -14.20 -3.12 -5.70
CA ILE A 26 -14.88 -3.97 -4.71
C ILE A 26 -14.03 -4.11 -3.46
N GLN A 27 -14.71 -4.08 -2.32
CA GLN A 27 -14.11 -4.36 -1.02
C GLN A 27 -14.68 -5.66 -0.49
N ILE A 28 -13.80 -6.59 -0.17
CA ILE A 28 -14.15 -7.87 0.43
C ILE A 28 -13.63 -7.87 1.86
N ARG A 29 -14.50 -8.19 2.82
CA ARG A 29 -14.09 -8.43 4.21
C ARG A 29 -14.26 -9.91 4.52
N VAL A 30 -13.16 -10.56 4.86
CA VAL A 30 -13.11 -11.98 5.17
C VAL A 30 -12.98 -12.14 6.69
N PRO A 31 -14.07 -12.46 7.41
CA PRO A 31 -13.99 -12.74 8.83
C PRO A 31 -13.19 -14.01 9.08
N TYR A 32 -12.40 -14.00 10.15
CA TYR A 32 -11.67 -15.17 10.58
C TYR A 32 -11.67 -15.34 12.09
N ARG A 33 -11.63 -16.58 12.54
CA ARG A 33 -11.50 -16.95 13.95
C ARG A 33 -10.03 -17.15 14.29
N ARG A 34 -9.60 -16.45 15.35
CA ARG A 34 -8.27 -16.60 15.97
C ARG A 34 -8.21 -17.86 16.83
N PRO A 35 -7.02 -18.42 17.09
CA PRO A 35 -6.88 -19.62 17.91
C PRO A 35 -7.25 -19.35 19.39
N LEU A 36 -7.02 -18.12 19.86
CA LEU A 36 -7.47 -17.66 21.17
C LEU A 36 -8.84 -16.98 21.03
N MET A 37 -9.86 -17.55 21.65
CA MET A 37 -11.21 -16.96 21.73
C MET A 37 -11.16 -15.68 22.55
N GLN A 38 -11.35 -14.53 21.90
CA GLN A 38 -11.72 -13.30 22.57
C GLN A 38 -13.23 -13.08 22.40
N SER A 39 -13.90 -12.63 23.46
CA SER A 39 -15.27 -12.12 23.39
C SER A 39 -15.30 -10.86 22.51
N GLY A 40 -16.12 -10.84 21.45
CA GLY A 40 -16.27 -9.68 20.56
C GLY A 40 -16.54 -10.04 19.10
N SER A 41 -16.60 -9.03 18.22
CA SER A 41 -16.72 -9.24 16.77
C SER A 41 -15.47 -9.94 16.21
N TRP A 42 -15.66 -10.79 15.20
CA TRP A 42 -14.53 -11.47 14.57
C TRP A 42 -13.66 -10.45 13.82
N PRO A 43 -12.33 -10.57 13.90
CA PRO A 43 -11.45 -9.78 13.07
C PRO A 43 -11.68 -10.10 11.59
N ARG A 44 -11.36 -9.14 10.72
CA ARG A 44 -11.58 -9.25 9.28
C ARG A 44 -10.29 -8.96 8.52
N ILE A 45 -10.00 -9.77 7.50
CA ILE A 45 -9.02 -9.43 6.47
C ILE A 45 -9.75 -8.59 5.44
N LYS A 46 -9.25 -7.38 5.17
CA LYS A 46 -9.79 -6.48 4.17
C LYS A 46 -9.02 -6.67 2.87
N LEU A 47 -9.72 -7.02 1.80
CA LEU A 47 -9.19 -7.10 0.45
C LEU A 47 -9.84 -6.02 -0.40
N ASP A 48 -9.02 -5.17 -1.00
CA ASP A 48 -9.46 -4.14 -1.93
C ASP A 48 -9.05 -4.60 -3.35
N ILE A 49 -10.00 -4.71 -4.26
CA ILE A 49 -9.78 -5.11 -5.66
C ILE A 49 -10.28 -3.97 -6.54
N THR A 50 -9.42 -3.48 -7.43
CA THR A 50 -9.71 -2.31 -8.26
C THR A 50 -9.31 -2.53 -9.72
N GLN A 51 -10.12 -1.98 -10.62
CA GLN A 51 -9.83 -1.79 -12.05
C GLN A 51 -9.63 -0.31 -12.40
N GLU A 52 -9.48 0.56 -11.39
CA GLU A 52 -9.27 2.00 -11.58
C GLU A 52 -7.80 2.38 -11.75
N GLU A 53 -6.89 1.41 -11.63
CA GLU A 53 -5.45 1.58 -11.79
C GLU A 53 -4.97 0.82 -13.02
N ILE A 54 -3.98 1.39 -13.71
CA ILE A 54 -3.26 0.70 -14.76
C ILE A 54 -1.98 0.08 -14.21
N ILE A 55 -1.61 -1.07 -14.75
CA ILE A 55 -0.31 -1.70 -14.54
C ILE A 55 0.56 -1.34 -15.74
N VAL A 56 1.65 -0.60 -15.52
CA VAL A 56 2.49 -0.07 -16.61
C VAL A 56 3.74 -0.93 -16.81
N ASP A 57 4.46 -1.22 -15.73
CA ASP A 57 5.63 -2.07 -15.73
C ASP A 57 5.24 -3.53 -15.45
N GLN A 58 6.08 -4.47 -15.88
CA GLN A 58 5.78 -5.89 -15.73
C GLN A 58 5.78 -6.30 -14.24
N PRO A 59 4.73 -6.99 -13.76
CA PRO A 59 4.73 -7.55 -12.41
C PRO A 59 5.89 -8.52 -12.21
N VAL A 60 6.44 -8.53 -11.01
CA VAL A 60 7.55 -9.40 -10.60
C VAL A 60 7.06 -10.49 -9.66
N PHE A 61 7.77 -11.61 -9.60
CA PHE A 61 7.53 -12.64 -8.60
C PHE A 61 8.56 -12.49 -7.48
N LEU A 62 8.08 -12.32 -6.25
CA LEU A 62 8.91 -12.23 -5.06
C LEU A 62 8.58 -13.37 -4.08
N PRO A 63 9.57 -13.92 -3.37
CA PRO A 63 9.30 -14.91 -2.35
C PRO A 63 8.45 -14.31 -1.22
N LEU A 64 7.51 -15.10 -0.70
CA LEU A 64 6.75 -14.74 0.50
C LEU A 64 7.70 -14.45 1.66
N ILE A 65 7.59 -13.27 2.26
CA ILE A 65 8.29 -12.93 3.49
C ILE A 65 7.59 -13.62 4.66
N HIS A 66 8.23 -14.62 5.24
CA HIS A 66 7.65 -15.47 6.28
C HIS A 66 8.53 -15.50 7.53
N HIS A 67 8.23 -14.63 8.49
CA HIS A 67 9.02 -14.50 9.73
C HIS A 67 8.68 -15.52 10.82
N TYR A 68 7.61 -16.30 10.65
CA TYR A 68 7.24 -17.34 11.61
C TYR A 68 8.03 -18.64 11.39
N SER A 69 8.17 -19.43 12.45
CA SER A 69 9.00 -20.65 12.50
C SER A 69 8.53 -21.77 11.56
N ASP A 70 7.27 -21.73 11.14
CA ASP A 70 6.64 -22.64 10.17
C ASP A 70 6.88 -22.24 8.71
N ASN A 71 7.83 -21.34 8.42
CA ASN A 71 8.20 -20.93 7.05
C ASN A 71 8.60 -22.09 6.11
N VAL A 72 9.00 -23.24 6.67
CA VAL A 72 9.30 -24.46 5.90
C VAL A 72 8.03 -25.10 5.33
N LEU A 73 6.88 -24.86 5.95
CA LEU A 73 5.59 -25.41 5.56
C LEU A 73 4.90 -24.57 4.48
N CYS A 74 5.23 -23.27 4.39
CA CYS A 74 4.62 -22.36 3.43
C CYS A 74 5.68 -21.54 2.70
N ARG A 75 6.01 -21.97 1.48
CA ARG A 75 6.85 -21.23 0.54
C ARG A 75 6.05 -20.94 -0.71
N ALA A 76 5.89 -19.66 -1.03
CA ALA A 76 5.15 -19.22 -2.21
C ALA A 76 5.93 -18.11 -2.92
N GLN A 77 5.73 -18.02 -4.23
CA GLN A 77 6.09 -16.87 -5.04
C GLN A 77 4.82 -16.02 -5.20
N VAL A 78 4.90 -14.74 -4.84
CA VAL A 78 3.80 -13.79 -4.92
C VAL A 78 4.03 -12.87 -6.11
N LYS A 79 3.01 -12.74 -6.96
CA LYS A 79 3.03 -11.80 -8.08
C LYS A 79 2.75 -10.40 -7.54
N CYS A 80 3.75 -9.53 -7.59
CA CYS A 80 3.75 -8.21 -7.00
C CYS A 80 4.02 -7.14 -8.06
N TYR A 81 3.71 -5.89 -7.72
CA TYR A 81 4.21 -4.74 -8.45
C TYR A 81 5.74 -4.69 -8.41
N SER A 82 6.35 -4.27 -9.51
CA SER A 82 7.77 -3.94 -9.53
C SER A 82 8.04 -2.71 -8.67
N LEU A 83 9.31 -2.46 -8.35
CA LEU A 83 9.68 -1.25 -7.60
C LEU A 83 9.36 0.03 -8.39
N TYR A 84 9.46 0.01 -9.73
CA TYR A 84 9.03 1.11 -10.58
C TYR A 84 7.54 1.39 -10.45
N GLU A 85 6.72 0.33 -10.50
CA GLU A 85 5.27 0.41 -10.45
C GLU A 85 4.77 0.95 -9.11
N ILE A 86 5.25 0.40 -7.98
CA ILE A 86 4.80 0.82 -6.65
C ILE A 86 5.28 2.22 -6.29
N LEU A 87 6.52 2.59 -6.60
CA LEU A 87 7.04 3.94 -6.31
C LEU A 87 6.30 4.99 -7.13
N ALA A 88 6.05 4.74 -8.42
CA ALA A 88 5.26 5.63 -9.26
C ALA A 88 3.83 5.83 -8.75
N GLU A 89 3.19 4.76 -8.26
CA GLU A 89 1.84 4.83 -7.69
C GLU A 89 1.81 5.63 -6.38
N LYS A 90 2.81 5.42 -5.52
CA LYS A 90 2.94 6.17 -4.25
C LYS A 90 3.25 7.64 -4.48
N LEU A 91 4.08 7.98 -5.46
CA LEU A 91 4.31 9.36 -5.89
C LEU A 91 3.01 10.02 -6.38
N ARG A 92 2.24 9.31 -7.22
CA ARG A 92 0.95 9.79 -7.70
C ARG A 92 -0.03 10.03 -6.55
N ALA A 93 -0.15 9.08 -5.63
CA ALA A 93 -1.03 9.20 -4.47
C ALA A 93 -0.57 10.36 -3.55
N LEU A 94 0.73 10.53 -3.35
CA LEU A 94 1.26 11.64 -2.56
C LEU A 94 0.85 12.99 -3.16
N VAL A 95 0.96 13.17 -4.47
CA VAL A 95 0.55 14.42 -5.14
C VAL A 95 -0.96 14.61 -5.10
N GLU A 96 -1.74 13.55 -5.29
CA GLU A 96 -3.21 13.62 -5.31
C GLU A 96 -3.82 13.99 -3.96
N ARG A 97 -3.36 13.35 -2.88
CA ARG A 97 -4.03 13.42 -1.56
C ARG A 97 -3.14 13.86 -0.40
N THR A 98 -1.83 13.95 -0.60
CA THR A 98 -0.83 14.45 0.36
C THR A 98 -1.04 13.89 1.78
N ARG A 99 -0.87 12.56 1.95
CA ARG A 99 -1.03 11.91 3.27
C ARG A 99 0.32 11.49 3.87
N PRO A 100 0.46 11.51 5.21
CA PRO A 100 1.68 11.08 5.89
C PRO A 100 2.20 9.71 5.46
N ARG A 101 1.29 8.74 5.28
CA ARG A 101 1.63 7.38 4.82
C ARG A 101 2.25 7.36 3.43
N ASP A 102 1.72 8.15 2.49
CA ASP A 102 2.28 8.19 1.14
C ASP A 102 3.65 8.86 1.14
N LEU A 103 3.85 9.90 1.97
CA LEU A 103 5.15 10.54 2.10
C LEU A 103 6.18 9.57 2.66
N TYR A 104 5.84 8.85 3.73
CA TYR A 104 6.70 7.82 4.31
C TYR A 104 7.07 6.74 3.27
N ASP A 105 6.06 6.19 2.58
CA ASP A 105 6.26 5.16 1.56
C ASP A 105 7.13 5.66 0.41
N VAL A 106 6.91 6.88 -0.09
CA VAL A 106 7.72 7.48 -1.16
C VAL A 106 9.18 7.62 -0.74
N ILE A 107 9.45 8.13 0.46
CA ILE A 107 10.83 8.29 0.96
C ILE A 107 11.50 6.92 1.07
N HIS A 108 10.84 5.97 1.73
CA HIS A 108 11.39 4.64 1.97
C HIS A 108 11.64 3.87 0.65
N LEU A 109 10.68 3.91 -0.27
CA LEU A 109 10.83 3.27 -1.58
C LEU A 109 11.86 3.98 -2.46
N ALA A 110 12.02 5.31 -2.34
CA ALA A 110 13.03 6.05 -3.08
C ALA A 110 14.46 5.73 -2.58
N GLU A 111 14.64 5.54 -1.27
CA GLU A 111 15.91 5.07 -0.71
C GLU A 111 16.26 3.66 -1.21
N LEU A 112 15.29 2.74 -1.19
CA LEU A 112 15.43 1.41 -1.75
C LEU A 112 15.72 1.43 -3.26
N PHE A 113 15.06 2.32 -4.00
CA PHE A 113 15.26 2.48 -5.43
C PHE A 113 16.69 2.94 -5.74
N LYS A 114 17.20 3.91 -4.97
CA LYS A 114 18.58 4.42 -5.10
C LYS A 114 19.62 3.33 -4.80
N SER A 115 19.38 2.49 -3.80
CA SER A 115 20.32 1.42 -3.43
C SER A 115 20.39 0.27 -4.44
N GLN A 116 19.40 0.15 -5.33
CA GLN A 116 19.35 -0.88 -6.38
C GLN A 116 19.86 -0.39 -7.75
N GLU A 117 20.39 0.83 -7.84
CA GLU A 117 20.93 1.42 -9.09
C GLU A 117 19.95 1.35 -10.28
N LEU A 118 18.66 1.51 -9.99
CA LEU A 118 17.59 1.43 -10.99
C LEU A 118 17.53 2.67 -11.91
N LYS A 119 16.97 2.50 -13.11
CA LYS A 119 16.94 3.52 -14.16
C LYS A 119 15.87 4.57 -13.87
N ILE A 120 16.28 5.79 -13.50
CA ILE A 120 15.36 6.90 -13.23
C ILE A 120 14.46 7.20 -14.44
N SER A 121 14.97 7.05 -15.67
CA SER A 121 14.17 7.27 -16.89
C SER A 121 12.96 6.35 -16.98
N LEU A 122 13.10 5.07 -16.59
CA LEU A 122 11.99 4.12 -16.60
C LEU A 122 10.96 4.46 -15.51
N LEU A 123 11.41 4.84 -14.31
CA LEU A 123 10.51 5.32 -13.25
C LEU A 123 9.67 6.52 -13.73
N HIS A 124 10.31 7.46 -14.40
CA HIS A 124 9.65 8.65 -14.93
C HIS A 124 8.59 8.30 -16.00
N GLU A 125 8.90 7.39 -16.92
CA GLU A 125 7.95 6.90 -17.93
C GLU A 125 6.73 6.21 -17.29
N VAL A 126 6.96 5.37 -16.28
CA VAL A 126 5.90 4.68 -15.53
C VAL A 126 5.03 5.69 -14.78
N ALA A 127 5.64 6.65 -14.09
CA ALA A 127 4.93 7.67 -13.34
C ALA A 127 4.06 8.56 -14.24
N ILE A 128 4.58 9.06 -15.37
CA ILE A 128 3.78 9.87 -16.31
C ILE A 128 2.48 9.15 -16.72
N LYS A 129 2.57 7.85 -17.04
CA LYS A 129 1.39 7.07 -17.44
C LYS A 129 0.39 6.93 -16.30
N LYS A 130 0.84 6.68 -15.07
CA LYS A 130 -0.04 6.61 -13.89
C LYS A 130 -0.71 7.94 -13.56
N PHE A 131 0.02 9.05 -13.65
CA PHE A 131 -0.53 10.40 -13.44
C PHE A 131 -1.62 10.74 -14.46
N LYS A 132 -1.37 10.45 -15.75
CA LYS A 132 -2.34 10.67 -16.83
C LYS A 132 -3.67 9.97 -16.63
N VAL A 133 -3.66 8.72 -16.11
CA VAL A 133 -4.90 7.96 -15.84
C VAL A 133 -5.77 8.62 -14.78
N LYS A 134 -5.16 9.36 -13.84
CA LYS A 134 -5.89 10.12 -12.82
C LYS A 134 -6.10 11.58 -13.18
N HIS A 135 -5.81 11.97 -14.43
CA HIS A 135 -5.91 13.35 -14.89
C HIS A 135 -5.08 14.34 -14.06
N LEU A 136 -3.91 13.89 -13.59
CA LEU A 136 -2.95 14.70 -12.85
C LEU A 136 -1.73 15.01 -13.74
N GLU A 137 -1.13 16.16 -13.53
CA GLU A 137 0.17 16.51 -14.10
C GLU A 137 1.29 15.96 -13.23
N PHE A 138 2.33 15.42 -13.87
CA PHE A 138 3.52 14.96 -13.14
C PHE A 138 4.30 16.19 -12.66
N PRO A 139 4.56 16.33 -11.34
CA PRO A 139 5.22 17.53 -10.81
C PRO A 139 6.69 17.59 -11.27
N GLN A 140 7.21 18.79 -11.55
CA GLN A 140 8.64 18.97 -11.79
C GLN A 140 9.43 18.87 -10.48
N SER A 141 8.79 19.18 -9.36
CA SER A 141 9.34 19.10 -8.02
C SER A 141 8.28 18.78 -6.98
N LEU A 142 8.61 17.97 -5.97
CA LEU A 142 7.73 17.77 -4.81
C LEU A 142 7.50 19.05 -3.99
N LYS A 143 8.30 20.11 -4.22
CA LYS A 143 8.07 21.45 -3.65
C LYS A 143 6.81 22.14 -4.21
N GLU A 144 6.23 21.61 -5.28
CA GLU A 144 4.95 22.06 -5.83
C GLU A 144 3.76 21.64 -4.94
N ILE A 145 3.96 20.67 -4.03
CA ILE A 145 2.93 20.31 -3.05
C ILE A 145 2.67 21.54 -2.16
N PRO A 146 1.41 21.98 -2.00
CA PRO A 146 1.08 23.16 -1.22
C PRO A 146 1.62 23.09 0.20
N LYS A 147 2.22 24.18 0.68
CA LYS A 147 2.78 24.26 2.04
C LYS A 147 1.77 23.87 3.12
N LYS A 148 0.51 24.29 2.97
CA LYS A 148 -0.57 23.92 3.89
C LYS A 148 -0.76 22.40 3.99
N SER A 149 -0.71 21.69 2.86
CA SER A 149 -0.83 20.23 2.85
C SER A 149 0.37 19.55 3.52
N ILE A 150 1.56 20.15 3.40
CA ILE A 150 2.75 19.69 4.14
C ILE A 150 2.59 19.93 5.65
N GLU A 151 2.06 21.08 6.07
CA GLU A 151 1.79 21.38 7.49
C GLU A 151 0.77 20.39 8.08
N GLU A 152 -0.28 20.04 7.33
CA GLU A 152 -1.24 18.99 7.70
C GLU A 152 -0.56 17.62 7.83
N VAL A 153 0.32 17.26 6.89
CA VAL A 153 1.10 16.01 6.97
C VAL A 153 1.96 15.96 8.24
N VAL A 154 2.61 17.07 8.59
CA VAL A 154 3.45 17.14 9.80
C VAL A 154 2.59 16.98 11.06
N SER A 155 1.44 17.64 11.12
CA SER A 155 0.50 17.54 12.24
C SER A 155 0.01 16.10 12.45
N ASP A 156 -0.34 15.42 11.35
CA ASP A 156 -0.93 14.08 11.40
C ASP A 156 0.14 12.96 11.44
N TRP A 157 1.42 13.30 11.34
CA TRP A 157 2.53 12.35 11.15
C TRP A 157 2.55 11.26 12.24
N TYR A 158 2.59 11.69 13.51
CA TYR A 158 2.71 10.77 14.63
C TYR A 158 1.45 9.93 14.83
N GLU A 159 0.28 10.56 14.77
CA GLU A 159 -1.01 9.85 14.95
C GLU A 159 -1.21 8.78 13.88
N MET A 160 -0.91 9.09 12.61
CA MET A 160 -1.13 8.16 11.51
C MET A 160 -0.11 7.03 11.40
N LEU A 161 1.14 7.25 11.84
CA LEU A 161 2.24 6.31 11.58
C LEU A 161 2.79 5.59 12.81
N SER A 162 2.61 6.11 14.04
CA SER A 162 3.20 5.52 15.25
C SER A 162 2.76 4.07 15.51
N HIS A 163 1.54 3.71 15.09
CA HIS A 163 1.02 2.35 15.20
C HIS A 163 1.45 1.41 14.06
N GLN A 164 2.04 1.95 12.98
CA GLN A 164 2.36 1.21 11.76
C GLN A 164 3.88 1.04 11.58
N VAL A 165 4.66 2.03 12.00
CA VAL A 165 6.11 2.09 11.80
C VAL A 165 6.82 2.03 13.14
N LYS A 166 7.63 0.98 13.34
CA LYS A 166 8.50 0.89 14.51
C LYS A 166 9.63 1.91 14.38
N ASN A 167 9.89 2.67 15.44
CA ASN A 167 10.89 3.76 15.46
C ASN A 167 10.63 4.81 14.36
N LEU A 168 9.41 5.37 14.34
CA LEU A 168 9.02 6.42 13.41
C LEU A 168 10.01 7.60 13.46
N PRO A 169 10.68 7.97 12.35
CA PRO A 169 11.55 9.14 12.32
C PRO A 169 10.77 10.44 12.55
N GLU A 170 11.43 11.42 13.16
CA GLU A 170 10.92 12.79 13.21
C GLU A 170 10.89 13.41 11.81
N ILE A 171 9.82 14.13 11.50
CA ILE A 171 9.70 14.87 10.26
C ILE A 171 10.24 16.29 10.46
N GLY A 172 11.46 16.54 9.97
CA GLY A 172 12.06 17.87 9.98
C GLY A 172 11.56 18.70 8.81
N ILE A 173 10.96 19.86 9.08
CA ILE A 173 10.63 20.86 8.05
C ILE A 173 11.89 21.71 7.82
N THR A 174 12.77 21.29 6.90
CA THR A 174 13.94 22.09 6.48
C THR A 174 13.96 22.27 4.98
#